data_AF-A0A7S2AZ32-F1
#
_entry.id   AF-A0A7S2AZ32-F1
#
_cell.length_a   1.000
_cell.length_b   1.000
_cell.length_c   1.000
_cell.angle_alpha   90.00
_cell.angle_beta   90.00
_cell.angle_gamma   90.00
#
_symmetry.space_group_name_H-M   'P 1'
#
loop_
_entity.id
_entity.type
_entity.pdbx_description
1 polymer ?
#
loop_
_entity_poly.entity_id
_entity_poly.type
_entity_poly.pdbx_seq_one_letter_code
_entity_poly.pdbx_strand_id
1 'polypeptide(L)'
;NGMDAQLHWVEGARTGSEASADDGWGVPGWQEHFDKAIDVRGSYNAFELNKMQVYVTNITATIARLDSFGYSYRTRLSMAAGTEIRLAHLGVKLAGRIWEFVGRAPKDLSKDFQFWLPDECPSAHEVHVDIQNLEERMKAHSHSNSSVWISTTIATANLESKGLQELFNDSTTLTNAKHQIHEGAKCTVHSLSWNGAGAHVRGIRYVEPHGRDQDEIGEVSDYEQYITTAHKRYLTQPLEDQDKYRWRNWDNWLDQHFGVQYNITGGNCERMNSKVRKRLIEEKLPLAQRAGMGQGDHYYVGYPNSSVTFEYNTLDCYHGVGVTNVCMCDLENSDLLYVELNGNATASATCPEMDDEGLSIAWD
;
A
#
# COMPACT_ATOMS: atom_id res chain seq x y z
N ASN A 1 22.23 -2.19 -17.83
CA ASN A 1 21.75 -0.98 -17.14
C ASN A 1 20.33 -1.21 -16.69
N GLY A 2 20.16 -1.99 -15.62
CA GLY A 2 18.85 -2.19 -15.00
C GLY A 2 18.62 -1.08 -13.99
N MET A 3 17.44 -0.47 -14.05
CA MET A 3 16.90 0.28 -12.92
C MET A 3 16.63 -0.77 -11.83
N ASP A 4 17.34 -0.70 -10.70
CA ASP A 4 17.03 -1.55 -9.55
C ASP A 4 15.99 -0.80 -8.71
N ALA A 5 14.72 -1.07 -9.00
CA ALA A 5 13.61 -0.47 -8.31
C ALA A 5 13.40 -1.20 -6.97
N GLN A 6 13.63 -0.53 -5.83
CA GLN A 6 13.18 -1.06 -4.54
C GLN A 6 11.71 -0.70 -4.35
N LEU A 7 10.93 -1.68 -3.89
CA LEU A 7 9.51 -1.52 -3.62
C LEU A 7 9.25 -1.58 -2.13
N HIS A 8 8.44 -0.65 -1.64
CA HIS A 8 8.00 -0.61 -0.25
C HIS A 8 6.53 -0.23 -0.13
N TRP A 9 5.96 -0.59 1.01
CA TRP A 9 4.62 -0.21 1.43
C TRP A 9 4.74 0.51 2.77
N VAL A 10 4.01 1.60 2.94
CA VAL A 10 3.87 2.29 4.23
C VAL A 10 2.39 2.31 4.60
N GLU A 11 2.13 1.97 5.85
CA GLU A 11 0.83 2.06 6.50
C GLU A 11 0.95 3.04 7.67
N GLY A 12 0.24 4.17 7.61
CA GLY A 12 0.16 5.12 8.71
C GLY A 12 -0.59 4.52 9.90
N ALA A 13 0.05 4.47 11.08
CA ALA A 13 -0.45 3.69 12.23
C ALA A 13 -1.79 4.19 12.81
N ARG A 14 -2.10 5.48 12.69
CA ARG A 14 -3.33 6.16 13.10
C ARG A 14 -3.24 7.57 12.51
N THR A 15 -4.01 7.84 11.47
CA THR A 15 -4.08 9.18 10.86
C THR A 15 -4.63 10.18 11.89
N GLY A 16 -3.95 11.30 12.12
CA GLY A 16 -4.45 12.35 13.01
C GLY A 16 -5.82 12.88 12.57
N SER A 17 -6.60 13.41 13.51
CA SER A 17 -7.99 13.87 13.29
C SER A 17 -8.14 15.11 12.40
N GLU A 18 -7.05 15.76 12.00
CA GLU A 18 -7.08 17.09 11.39
C GLU A 18 -7.23 17.08 9.86
N ALA A 19 -7.10 15.92 9.21
CA ALA A 19 -7.47 15.74 7.80
C ALA A 19 -8.94 15.33 7.71
N SER A 20 -9.85 16.31 7.60
CA SER A 20 -11.26 16.07 7.27
C SER A 20 -11.56 16.65 5.89
N ALA A 21 -12.26 15.89 5.04
CA ALA A 21 -12.76 16.40 3.77
C ALA A 21 -14.07 17.22 3.92
N ASP A 22 -14.43 17.62 5.15
CA ASP A 22 -15.75 18.17 5.53
C ASP A 22 -16.92 17.22 5.16
N ASP A 23 -16.63 15.92 4.98
CA ASP A 23 -17.61 14.86 4.71
C ASP A 23 -18.40 14.44 5.97
N GLY A 24 -18.01 14.98 7.13
CA GLY A 24 -18.59 14.68 8.44
C GLY A 24 -18.06 13.41 9.09
N TRP A 25 -17.18 12.64 8.41
CA TRP A 25 -16.64 11.38 8.92
C TRP A 25 -15.16 11.55 9.30
N GLY A 26 -14.39 12.26 8.48
CA GLY A 26 -12.95 12.36 8.66
C GLY A 26 -12.25 11.00 8.57
N VAL A 27 -10.93 10.95 8.79
CA VAL A 27 -10.24 9.65 8.79
C VAL A 27 -10.69 8.72 9.94
N PRO A 28 -10.93 9.20 11.16
CA PRO A 28 -11.49 8.36 12.22
C PRO A 28 -12.82 7.68 11.84
N GLY A 29 -13.70 8.38 11.11
CA GLY A 29 -14.96 7.81 10.64
C GLY A 29 -14.77 6.70 9.60
N TRP A 30 -13.82 6.85 8.67
CA TRP A 30 -13.48 5.79 7.70
C TRP A 30 -12.81 4.58 8.37
N GLN A 31 -11.96 4.81 9.37
CA GLN A 31 -11.38 3.73 10.17
C GLN A 31 -12.47 2.94 10.92
N GLU A 32 -13.39 3.64 11.60
CA GLU A 32 -14.53 3.02 12.28
C GLU A 32 -15.44 2.27 11.29
N HIS A 33 -15.61 2.81 10.08
CA HIS A 33 -16.33 2.15 9.00
C HIS A 33 -15.68 0.81 8.63
N PHE A 34 -14.38 0.77 8.36
CA PHE A 34 -13.71 -0.49 8.03
C PHE A 34 -13.75 -1.49 9.18
N ASP A 35 -13.60 -1.02 10.41
CA ASP A 35 -13.69 -1.88 11.59
C ASP A 35 -15.09 -2.49 11.77
N LYS A 36 -16.15 -1.82 11.29
CA LYS A 36 -17.52 -2.35 11.28
C LYS A 36 -17.82 -3.22 10.07
N ALA A 37 -17.45 -2.77 8.86
CA ALA A 37 -17.75 -3.45 7.60
C ALA A 37 -17.03 -4.79 7.50
N ILE A 38 -15.75 -4.84 7.92
CA ILE A 38 -14.93 -6.06 7.80
C ILE A 38 -15.25 -7.03 8.94
N ASP A 39 -16.07 -8.04 8.63
CA ASP A 39 -16.29 -9.22 9.45
C ASP A 39 -15.69 -10.48 8.79
N VAL A 40 -14.48 -10.84 9.21
CA VAL A 40 -13.76 -12.03 8.73
C VAL A 40 -14.45 -13.36 9.04
N ARG A 41 -15.46 -13.38 9.94
CA ARG A 41 -16.30 -14.55 10.21
C ARG A 41 -17.61 -14.55 9.42
N GLY A 42 -17.99 -13.39 8.89
CA GLY A 42 -19.24 -13.16 8.18
C GLY A 42 -19.13 -13.32 6.67
N SER A 43 -20.06 -12.68 5.97
CA SER A 43 -20.07 -12.61 4.51
C SER A 43 -18.94 -11.72 3.99
N TYR A 44 -18.34 -12.13 2.88
CA TYR A 44 -17.28 -11.39 2.21
C TYR A 44 -17.80 -10.10 1.57
N ASN A 45 -17.14 -8.98 1.85
CA ASN A 45 -17.42 -7.67 1.25
C ASN A 45 -16.24 -7.16 0.38
N ALA A 46 -16.48 -6.14 -0.44
CA ALA A 46 -15.46 -5.57 -1.31
C ALA A 46 -14.29 -4.92 -0.54
N PHE A 47 -14.52 -4.34 0.64
CA PHE A 47 -13.45 -3.73 1.44
C PHE A 47 -12.44 -4.76 1.98
N GLU A 48 -12.78 -6.05 2.06
CA GLU A 48 -11.80 -7.12 2.33
C GLU A 48 -10.71 -7.23 1.24
N LEU A 49 -10.93 -6.65 0.04
CA LEU A 49 -9.92 -6.55 -1.01
C LEU A 49 -8.87 -5.47 -0.72
N ASN A 50 -9.11 -4.54 0.22
CA ASN A 50 -8.08 -3.63 0.72
C ASN A 50 -7.19 -4.38 1.71
N LYS A 51 -6.19 -5.07 1.18
CA LYS A 51 -5.39 -6.04 1.95
C LYS A 51 -3.91 -6.03 1.61
N MET A 52 -3.11 -6.41 2.60
CA MET A 52 -1.73 -6.82 2.39
C MET A 52 -1.61 -8.33 2.37
N GLN A 53 -0.99 -8.86 1.32
CA GLN A 53 -0.71 -10.27 1.18
C GLN A 53 0.75 -10.55 1.57
N VAL A 54 0.91 -11.41 2.58
CA VAL A 54 2.19 -11.69 3.22
C VAL A 54 2.45 -13.20 3.18
N TYR A 55 3.55 -13.60 2.56
CA TYR A 55 3.98 -14.99 2.55
C TYR A 55 4.58 -15.40 3.90
N VAL A 56 4.18 -16.57 4.40
CA VAL A 56 4.71 -17.20 5.61
C VAL A 56 5.17 -18.63 5.31
N THR A 57 6.29 -19.03 5.89
CA THR A 57 6.88 -20.37 5.69
C THR A 57 6.13 -21.48 6.42
N ASN A 58 5.38 -21.15 7.47
CA ASN A 58 4.68 -22.12 8.31
C ASN A 58 3.29 -21.62 8.71
N ILE A 59 2.30 -21.94 7.89
CA ILE A 59 0.91 -21.50 8.11
C ILE A 59 0.31 -22.07 9.40
N THR A 60 0.70 -23.28 9.82
CA THR A 60 0.21 -23.89 11.08
C THR A 60 0.71 -23.13 12.30
N ALA A 61 1.98 -22.69 12.28
CA ALA A 61 2.50 -21.84 13.35
C ALA A 61 1.82 -20.47 13.38
N THR A 62 1.51 -19.90 12.21
CA THR A 62 0.72 -18.66 12.11
C THR A 62 -0.68 -18.82 12.69
N ILE A 63 -1.38 -19.91 12.38
CA ILE A 63 -2.69 -20.24 12.97
C ILE A 63 -2.60 -20.30 14.49
N ALA A 64 -1.68 -21.12 15.03
CA ALA A 64 -1.52 -21.26 16.48
C ALA A 64 -1.22 -19.94 17.18
N ARG A 65 -0.46 -19.05 16.52
CA ARG A 65 -0.15 -17.71 17.03
C ARG A 65 -1.40 -16.81 17.01
N LEU A 66 -2.14 -16.77 15.91
CA LEU A 66 -3.40 -16.01 15.82
C LEU A 66 -4.41 -16.48 16.86
N ASP A 67 -4.57 -17.79 17.04
CA ASP A 67 -5.43 -18.40 18.06
C ASP A 67 -4.98 -18.01 19.47
N SER A 68 -3.67 -18.03 19.75
CA SER A 68 -3.13 -17.67 21.07
C SER A 68 -3.38 -16.21 21.45
N PHE A 69 -3.53 -15.33 20.45
CA PHE A 69 -3.88 -13.92 20.64
C PHE A 69 -5.39 -13.65 20.54
N GLY A 70 -6.21 -14.68 20.29
CA GLY A 70 -7.66 -14.54 20.18
C GLY A 70 -8.12 -13.86 18.88
N TYR A 71 -7.28 -13.79 17.85
CA TYR A 71 -7.67 -13.23 16.56
C TYR A 71 -8.65 -14.14 15.82
N SER A 72 -9.60 -13.52 15.15
CA SER A 72 -10.46 -14.21 14.18
C SER A 72 -9.88 -14.07 12.78
N TYR A 73 -10.04 -15.09 11.94
CA TYR A 73 -9.54 -15.06 10.58
C TYR A 73 -10.42 -15.87 9.62
N ARG A 74 -10.45 -15.45 8.36
CA ARG A 74 -11.07 -16.18 7.24
C ARG A 74 -10.07 -17.18 6.67
N THR A 75 -10.45 -18.44 6.53
CA THR A 75 -9.60 -19.50 5.95
C THR A 75 -9.99 -19.79 4.51
N ARG A 76 -9.02 -19.77 3.59
CA ARG A 76 -9.25 -20.09 2.17
C ARG A 76 -8.10 -20.85 1.51
N LEU A 77 -8.37 -21.53 0.41
CA LEU A 77 -7.38 -22.19 -0.43
C LEU A 77 -7.27 -21.52 -1.80
N SER A 78 -6.06 -21.56 -2.34
CA SER A 78 -5.80 -21.33 -3.77
C SER A 78 -4.76 -22.33 -4.29
N MET A 79 -4.51 -22.28 -5.60
CA MET A 79 -3.37 -22.93 -6.23
C MET A 79 -2.34 -21.85 -6.57
N ALA A 80 -1.07 -22.07 -6.25
CA ALA A 80 -0.02 -21.16 -6.71
C ALA A 80 0.00 -21.15 -8.25
N ALA A 81 0.07 -19.96 -8.84
CA ALA A 81 -0.19 -19.75 -10.26
C ALA A 81 0.68 -20.67 -11.14
N GLY A 82 0.04 -21.46 -12.01
CA GLY A 82 0.73 -22.37 -12.93
C GLY A 82 1.35 -23.63 -12.29
N THR A 83 1.00 -23.97 -11.04
CA THR A 83 1.53 -25.14 -10.34
C THR A 83 0.45 -25.97 -9.64
N GLU A 84 0.84 -27.14 -9.12
CA GLU A 84 -0.02 -27.99 -8.27
C GLU A 84 0.12 -27.67 -6.77
N ILE A 85 0.86 -26.62 -6.41
CA ILE A 85 1.09 -26.25 -5.01
C ILE A 85 -0.18 -25.60 -4.46
N ARG A 86 -0.80 -26.24 -3.45
CA ARG A 86 -1.91 -25.65 -2.69
C ARG A 86 -1.39 -24.63 -1.69
N LEU A 87 -2.03 -23.47 -1.66
CA LEU A 87 -1.75 -22.40 -0.72
C LEU A 87 -2.94 -22.23 0.22
N ALA A 88 -2.65 -22.09 1.51
CA ALA A 88 -3.60 -21.72 2.54
C ALA A 88 -3.50 -20.23 2.82
N HIS A 89 -4.65 -19.58 2.92
CA HIS A 89 -4.83 -18.16 3.13
C HIS A 89 -5.54 -17.94 4.47
N LEU A 90 -5.03 -17.00 5.27
CA LEU A 90 -5.62 -16.53 6.51
C LEU A 90 -5.83 -15.03 6.41
N GLY A 91 -7.06 -14.59 6.17
CA GLY A 91 -7.42 -13.17 6.20
C GLY A 91 -7.77 -12.74 7.62
N VAL A 92 -6.93 -11.93 8.25
CA VAL A 92 -7.19 -11.36 9.59
C VAL A 92 -7.38 -9.86 9.48
N LYS A 93 -8.34 -9.31 10.21
CA LYS A 93 -8.49 -7.85 10.34
C LYS A 93 -7.50 -7.33 11.39
N LEU A 94 -6.60 -6.44 10.98
CA LEU A 94 -5.68 -5.73 11.86
C LEU A 94 -5.67 -4.26 11.43
N ALA A 95 -5.93 -3.34 12.38
CA ALA A 95 -5.95 -1.90 12.16
C ALA A 95 -6.78 -1.47 10.93
N GLY A 96 -8.06 -1.89 10.86
CA GLY A 96 -8.95 -1.51 9.75
C GLY A 96 -8.66 -2.14 8.39
N ARG A 97 -7.67 -3.03 8.27
CA ARG A 97 -7.35 -3.72 7.00
C ARG A 97 -7.28 -5.21 7.17
N ILE A 98 -7.38 -5.91 6.03
CA ILE A 98 -7.08 -7.33 5.97
C ILE A 98 -5.58 -7.55 5.78
N TRP A 99 -4.99 -8.34 6.66
CA TRP A 99 -3.70 -8.98 6.46
C TRP A 99 -3.97 -10.42 6.05
N GLU A 100 -3.59 -10.75 4.82
CA GLU A 100 -3.72 -12.08 4.25
C GLU A 100 -2.39 -12.82 4.36
N PHE A 101 -2.27 -13.68 5.38
CA PHE A 101 -1.14 -14.58 5.49
C PHE A 101 -1.33 -15.76 4.55
N VAL A 102 -0.35 -15.99 3.69
CA VAL A 102 -0.38 -17.08 2.71
C VAL A 102 0.84 -17.96 2.84
N GLY A 103 0.63 -19.28 2.83
CA GLY A 103 1.72 -20.26 2.90
C GLY A 103 1.29 -21.58 2.29
N ARG A 104 2.22 -22.52 2.11
CA ARG A 104 1.86 -23.86 1.64
C ARG A 104 0.82 -24.50 2.57
N ALA A 105 -0.27 -24.99 1.98
CA ALA A 105 -1.28 -25.72 2.72
C ALA A 105 -0.72 -27.08 3.18
N PRO A 106 -0.76 -27.40 4.49
CA PRO A 106 -0.39 -28.72 4.98
C PRO A 106 -1.34 -29.78 4.42
N LYS A 107 -0.82 -30.99 4.21
CA LYS A 107 -1.58 -32.10 3.58
C LYS A 107 -2.91 -32.37 4.31
N ASP A 108 -2.92 -32.22 5.63
CA ASP A 108 -4.05 -32.57 6.50
C ASP A 108 -5.03 -31.40 6.73
N LEU A 109 -4.65 -30.17 6.37
CA LEU A 109 -5.42 -28.94 6.63
C LEU A 109 -6.51 -28.65 5.59
N SER A 110 -6.61 -29.49 4.55
CA SER A 110 -7.57 -29.30 3.45
C SER A 110 -9.04 -29.55 3.82
N LYS A 111 -9.35 -29.98 5.06
CA LYS A 111 -10.73 -30.24 5.49
C LYS A 111 -11.45 -29.01 6.06
N ASP A 112 -10.71 -28.07 6.63
CA ASP A 112 -11.27 -26.89 7.30
C ASP A 112 -11.17 -25.61 6.45
N PHE A 113 -10.60 -25.74 5.25
CA PHE A 113 -10.39 -24.64 4.33
C PHE A 113 -11.20 -24.88 3.07
N GLN A 114 -11.80 -23.81 2.54
CA GLN A 114 -12.53 -23.83 1.28
C GLN A 114 -11.76 -23.03 0.23
N PHE A 115 -11.85 -23.42 -1.03
CA PHE A 115 -11.31 -22.55 -2.09
C PHE A 115 -12.05 -21.21 -2.10
N TRP A 116 -11.36 -20.16 -2.56
CA TRP A 116 -12.00 -18.87 -2.83
C TRP A 116 -13.23 -19.06 -3.71
N LEU A 117 -14.36 -18.52 -3.27
CA LEU A 117 -15.60 -18.57 -4.02
C LEU A 117 -15.53 -17.57 -5.20
N PRO A 118 -16.26 -17.79 -6.31
CA PRO A 118 -16.25 -16.85 -7.44
C PRO A 118 -16.55 -15.41 -7.04
N ASP A 119 -17.47 -15.21 -6.09
CA ASP A 119 -17.88 -13.90 -5.63
C ASP A 119 -16.89 -13.25 -4.64
N GLU A 120 -15.83 -13.96 -4.25
CA GLU A 120 -14.72 -13.45 -3.44
C GLU A 120 -13.52 -13.07 -4.33
N CYS A 121 -13.73 -12.97 -5.64
CA CYS A 121 -12.72 -12.63 -6.64
C CYS A 121 -11.41 -13.44 -6.50
N PRO A 122 -11.41 -14.76 -6.80
CA PRO A 122 -10.23 -15.62 -6.61
C PRO A 122 -8.94 -15.05 -7.23
N SER A 123 -9.05 -14.36 -8.37
CA SER A 123 -7.95 -13.72 -9.08
C SER A 123 -7.25 -12.61 -8.27
N ALA A 124 -7.95 -11.93 -7.36
CA ALA A 124 -7.38 -10.96 -6.43
C ALA A 124 -6.57 -11.63 -5.30
N HIS A 125 -6.76 -12.93 -5.08
CA HIS A 125 -6.08 -13.70 -4.05
C HIS A 125 -4.95 -14.58 -4.61
N GLU A 126 -4.77 -14.62 -5.93
CA GLU A 126 -3.70 -15.41 -6.56
C GLU A 126 -2.31 -15.01 -6.05
N VAL A 127 -1.39 -15.98 -6.08
CA VAL A 127 0.01 -15.76 -5.72
C VAL A 127 0.86 -15.97 -6.96
N HIS A 128 1.40 -14.87 -7.52
CA HIS A 128 2.22 -14.88 -8.75
C HIS A 128 3.73 -14.96 -8.47
N VAL A 129 4.14 -15.18 -7.23
CA VAL A 129 5.55 -15.42 -6.90
C VAL A 129 5.90 -16.90 -7.04
N ASP A 130 7.12 -17.18 -7.49
CA ASP A 130 7.66 -18.53 -7.46
C ASP A 130 7.88 -18.96 -6.01
N ILE A 131 6.93 -19.74 -5.48
CA ILE A 131 6.91 -20.21 -4.10
C ILE A 131 8.17 -21.02 -3.75
N GLN A 132 8.67 -21.85 -4.67
CA GLN A 132 9.84 -22.68 -4.39
C GLN A 132 11.09 -21.82 -4.22
N ASN A 133 11.35 -20.93 -5.17
CA ASN A 133 12.48 -20.01 -5.10
C ASN A 133 12.36 -19.03 -3.92
N LEU A 134 11.15 -18.56 -3.58
CA LEU A 134 10.92 -17.73 -2.40
C LEU A 134 11.31 -18.45 -1.12
N GLU A 135 10.86 -19.69 -0.93
CA GLU A 135 11.20 -20.49 0.26
C GLU A 135 12.69 -20.83 0.36
N GLU A 136 13.34 -21.16 -0.76
CA GLU A 136 14.78 -21.42 -0.81
C GLU A 136 15.58 -20.20 -0.36
N ARG A 137 15.18 -19.00 -0.80
CA ARG A 137 15.82 -17.75 -0.39
C ARG A 137 15.57 -17.43 1.07
N MET A 138 14.34 -17.59 1.57
CA MET A 138 14.05 -17.37 2.98
C MET A 138 14.87 -18.32 3.87
N LYS A 139 15.07 -19.58 3.45
CA LYS A 139 15.98 -20.50 4.14
C LYS A 139 17.44 -20.05 4.08
N ALA A 140 17.91 -19.59 2.91
CA ALA A 140 19.30 -19.16 2.72
C ALA A 140 19.70 -17.96 3.59
N HIS A 141 18.75 -17.08 3.92
CA HIS A 141 18.98 -15.91 4.77
C HIS A 141 18.68 -16.16 6.26
N SER A 142 18.54 -17.42 6.70
CA SER A 142 18.13 -17.80 8.06
C SER A 142 16.79 -17.19 8.50
N HIS A 143 15.94 -16.85 7.54
CA HIS A 143 14.61 -16.27 7.71
C HIS A 143 13.51 -17.35 7.73
N SER A 144 13.80 -18.52 8.31
CA SER A 144 12.90 -19.68 8.27
C SER A 144 11.58 -19.47 9.01
N ASN A 145 11.51 -18.48 9.91
CA ASN A 145 10.29 -18.04 10.59
C ASN A 145 9.83 -16.64 10.17
N SER A 146 10.44 -16.05 9.14
CA SER A 146 10.12 -14.70 8.72
C SER A 146 8.89 -14.69 7.80
N SER A 147 8.35 -13.50 7.62
CA SER A 147 7.27 -13.20 6.70
C SER A 147 7.76 -12.27 5.60
N VAL A 148 7.24 -12.40 4.38
CA VAL A 148 7.62 -11.54 3.25
C VAL A 148 6.38 -10.95 2.62
N TRP A 149 6.31 -9.63 2.53
CA TRP A 149 5.28 -8.97 1.72
C TRP A 149 5.45 -9.32 0.24
N ILE A 150 4.37 -9.81 -0.38
CA ILE A 150 4.38 -10.25 -1.78
C ILE A 150 3.42 -9.43 -2.65
N SER A 151 2.33 -8.90 -2.09
CA SER A 151 1.43 -8.04 -2.83
C SER A 151 0.55 -7.19 -1.93
N THR A 152 0.07 -6.07 -2.45
CA THR A 152 -1.04 -5.29 -1.87
C THR A 152 -2.19 -5.30 -2.86
N THR A 153 -3.41 -5.45 -2.36
CA THR A 153 -4.64 -5.37 -3.14
C THR A 153 -5.47 -4.19 -2.67
N ILE A 154 -6.10 -3.51 -3.61
CA ILE A 154 -6.87 -2.29 -3.43
C ILE A 154 -8.21 -2.50 -4.11
N ALA A 155 -9.30 -2.36 -3.38
CA ALA A 155 -10.63 -2.32 -3.95
C ALA A 155 -10.81 -1.00 -4.71
N THR A 156 -11.39 -1.05 -5.90
CA THR A 156 -11.75 0.15 -6.66
C THR A 156 -13.14 0.07 -7.25
N ALA A 157 -13.82 1.20 -7.34
CA ALA A 157 -15.16 1.26 -7.92
C ALA A 157 -15.15 1.30 -9.46
N ASN A 158 -14.05 1.73 -10.08
CA ASN A 158 -13.97 1.89 -11.54
C ASN A 158 -12.53 1.92 -12.04
N LEU A 159 -12.06 0.79 -12.57
CA LEU A 159 -10.73 0.64 -13.16
C LEU A 159 -10.53 1.50 -14.42
N GLU A 160 -11.60 1.89 -15.09
CA GLU A 160 -11.61 2.75 -16.28
C GLU A 160 -11.66 4.24 -15.94
N SER A 161 -11.65 4.59 -14.65
CA SER A 161 -11.56 5.99 -14.23
C SER A 161 -10.27 6.63 -14.76
N LYS A 162 -10.37 7.90 -15.16
CA LYS A 162 -9.25 8.63 -15.74
C LYS A 162 -8.02 8.61 -14.83
N GLY A 163 -8.20 8.79 -13.52
CA GLY A 163 -7.09 8.83 -12.56
C GLY A 163 -6.37 7.49 -12.41
N LEU A 164 -7.09 6.35 -12.40
CA LEU A 164 -6.45 5.03 -12.38
C LEU A 164 -5.77 4.70 -13.71
N GLN A 165 -6.35 5.09 -14.84
CA GLN A 165 -5.71 4.93 -16.15
C GLN A 165 -4.41 5.75 -16.25
N GLU A 166 -4.38 6.96 -15.69
CA GLU A 166 -3.17 7.76 -15.52
C GLU A 166 -2.15 7.06 -14.60
N LEU A 167 -2.58 6.49 -13.47
CA LEU A 167 -1.73 5.70 -12.57
C LEU A 167 -1.09 4.51 -13.29
N PHE A 168 -1.87 3.73 -14.05
CA PHE A 168 -1.35 2.57 -14.78
C PHE A 168 -0.35 3.00 -15.88
N ASN A 169 -0.66 4.07 -16.61
CA ASN A 169 0.24 4.62 -17.62
C ASN A 169 1.54 5.15 -16.99
N ASP A 170 1.47 5.87 -15.88
CA ASP A 170 2.64 6.41 -15.20
C ASP A 170 3.48 5.30 -14.58
N SER A 171 2.84 4.32 -13.95
CA SER A 171 3.53 3.13 -13.43
C SER A 171 4.30 2.42 -14.53
N THR A 172 3.67 2.14 -15.67
CA THR A 172 4.36 1.46 -16.79
C THR A 172 5.47 2.33 -17.41
N THR A 173 5.21 3.62 -17.65
CA THR A 173 6.14 4.48 -18.39
C THR A 173 7.26 5.12 -17.56
N LEU A 174 7.04 5.36 -16.26
CA LEU A 174 8.05 5.93 -15.35
C LEU A 174 8.87 4.83 -14.68
N THR A 175 8.23 3.74 -14.25
CA THR A 175 8.87 2.72 -13.39
C THR A 175 9.18 1.41 -14.11
N ASN A 176 8.76 1.26 -15.38
CA ASN A 176 8.79 0.01 -16.13
C ASN A 176 7.97 -1.11 -15.47
N ALA A 177 6.92 -0.77 -14.73
CA ALA A 177 5.98 -1.75 -14.22
C ALA A 177 5.39 -2.57 -15.37
N LYS A 178 5.23 -3.87 -15.17
CA LYS A 178 4.42 -4.71 -16.03
C LYS A 178 2.97 -4.60 -15.57
N HIS A 179 2.09 -4.13 -16.46
CA HIS A 179 0.66 -4.08 -16.26
C HIS A 179 -0.01 -5.30 -16.89
N GLN A 180 -0.86 -5.99 -16.13
CA GLN A 180 -1.62 -7.14 -16.58
C GLN A 180 -3.08 -6.99 -16.16
N ILE A 181 -4.00 -7.35 -17.03
CA ILE A 181 -5.44 -7.31 -16.80
C ILE A 181 -5.94 -8.75 -16.73
N HIS A 182 -6.74 -9.05 -15.72
CA HIS A 182 -7.48 -10.29 -15.59
C HIS A 182 -8.97 -10.00 -15.44
N GLU A 183 -9.73 -10.34 -16.48
CA GLU A 183 -11.19 -10.21 -16.47
C GLU A 183 -11.81 -11.53 -15.99
N GLY A 184 -12.45 -11.48 -14.82
CA GLY A 184 -13.23 -12.58 -14.26
C GLY A 184 -14.73 -12.32 -14.38
N ALA A 185 -15.53 -13.36 -14.15
CA ALA A 185 -16.99 -13.22 -14.18
C ALA A 185 -17.55 -12.30 -13.09
N LYS A 186 -16.83 -12.17 -11.96
CA LYS A 186 -17.27 -11.48 -10.75
C LYS A 186 -16.39 -10.31 -10.34
N CYS A 187 -15.29 -10.08 -11.05
CA CYS A 187 -14.40 -8.96 -10.80
C CYS A 187 -13.43 -8.79 -11.97
N THR A 188 -12.87 -7.60 -12.08
CA THR A 188 -11.72 -7.32 -12.94
C THR A 188 -10.53 -6.94 -12.07
N VAL A 189 -9.34 -7.46 -12.40
CA VAL A 189 -8.10 -7.23 -11.64
C VAL A 189 -7.03 -6.62 -12.54
N HIS A 190 -6.58 -5.41 -12.23
CA HIS A 190 -5.41 -4.79 -12.84
C HIS A 190 -4.20 -4.97 -11.92
N SER A 191 -3.21 -5.72 -12.37
CA SER A 191 -1.98 -5.99 -11.62
C SER A 191 -0.82 -5.17 -12.17
N LEU A 192 -0.14 -4.45 -11.30
CA LEU A 192 1.16 -3.83 -11.56
C LEU A 192 2.25 -4.65 -10.85
N SER A 193 3.32 -4.96 -11.56
CA SER A 193 4.43 -5.74 -11.01
C SER A 193 5.78 -5.26 -11.51
N TRP A 194 6.81 -5.45 -10.69
CA TRP A 194 8.18 -5.06 -11.04
C TRP A 194 9.11 -6.26 -10.97
N ASN A 195 10.00 -6.34 -11.95
CA ASN A 195 11.09 -7.30 -11.93
C ASN A 195 12.21 -6.73 -11.03
N GLY A 196 12.16 -7.01 -9.72
CA GLY A 196 13.25 -6.65 -8.81
C GLY A 196 14.49 -7.53 -9.03
N ALA A 197 15.67 -7.04 -8.61
CA ALA A 197 16.90 -7.82 -8.51
C ALA A 197 16.78 -8.91 -7.43
N GLY A 198 15.94 -9.91 -7.70
CA GLY A 198 15.58 -10.92 -6.73
C GLY A 198 14.43 -11.84 -7.10
N ALA A 199 14.00 -11.93 -8.36
CA ALA A 199 12.97 -12.89 -8.82
C ALA A 199 11.62 -12.84 -8.05
N HIS A 200 11.40 -11.82 -7.23
CA HIS A 200 10.14 -11.58 -6.55
C HIS A 200 9.31 -10.65 -7.43
N VAL A 201 8.22 -11.18 -7.97
CA VAL A 201 7.15 -10.35 -8.52
C VAL A 201 6.39 -9.77 -7.34
N ARG A 202 6.91 -8.67 -6.77
CA ARG A 202 6.10 -7.83 -5.87
C ARG A 202 5.16 -7.01 -6.74
N GLY A 203 3.93 -6.85 -6.29
CA GLY A 203 2.94 -6.15 -7.09
C GLY A 203 1.78 -5.57 -6.31
N ILE A 204 1.13 -4.60 -6.96
CA ILE A 204 -0.12 -4.02 -6.51
C ILE A 204 -1.22 -4.56 -7.41
N ARG A 205 -2.39 -4.81 -6.84
CA ARG A 205 -3.60 -5.17 -7.58
C ARG A 205 -4.69 -4.17 -7.28
N TYR A 206 -5.31 -3.62 -8.32
CA TYR A 206 -6.56 -2.90 -8.23
C TYR A 206 -7.68 -3.82 -8.69
N VAL A 207 -8.75 -3.92 -7.89
CA VAL A 207 -9.82 -4.88 -8.09
C VAL A 207 -11.16 -4.16 -8.13
N GLU A 208 -11.87 -4.30 -9.25
CA GLU A 208 -13.25 -3.85 -9.40
C GLU A 208 -14.18 -5.05 -9.23
N PRO A 209 -14.88 -5.20 -8.09
CA PRO A 209 -15.80 -6.31 -7.87
C PRO A 209 -17.14 -6.06 -8.55
N HIS A 210 -17.59 -6.97 -9.42
CA HIS A 210 -18.84 -6.79 -10.15
C HIS A 210 -20.05 -7.00 -9.23
N GLY A 211 -20.82 -5.94 -8.99
CA GLY A 211 -22.10 -5.99 -8.29
C GLY A 211 -21.99 -6.19 -6.77
N ARG A 212 -20.84 -5.84 -6.17
CA ARG A 212 -20.61 -5.84 -4.72
C ARG A 212 -19.89 -4.57 -4.22
N ASP A 213 -20.02 -3.46 -4.95
CA ASP A 213 -19.39 -2.19 -4.56
C ASP A 213 -20.04 -1.52 -3.35
N GLN A 214 -21.14 -2.10 -2.84
CA GLN A 214 -21.93 -1.59 -1.73
C GLN A 214 -21.93 -2.57 -0.56
N ASP A 215 -21.73 -2.05 0.65
CA ASP A 215 -22.16 -2.67 1.90
C ASP A 215 -23.35 -1.87 2.48
N GLU A 216 -24.00 -2.35 3.54
CA GLU A 216 -25.09 -1.63 4.24
C GLU A 216 -24.66 -0.23 4.74
N ILE A 217 -23.35 0.05 4.77
CA ILE A 217 -22.74 1.21 5.44
C ILE A 217 -22.02 2.16 4.46
N GLY A 218 -21.75 1.78 3.20
CA GLY A 218 -21.08 2.66 2.22
C GLY A 218 -20.55 1.96 0.97
N GLU A 219 -20.08 2.76 0.00
CA GLU A 219 -19.51 2.27 -1.26
C GLU A 219 -17.99 2.43 -1.36
N VAL A 220 -17.33 1.60 -2.18
CA VAL A 220 -15.90 1.79 -2.50
C VAL A 220 -15.65 3.16 -3.15
N SER A 221 -16.60 3.63 -3.95
CA SER A 221 -16.56 4.94 -4.63
C SER A 221 -16.53 6.11 -3.65
N ASP A 222 -17.29 6.02 -2.55
CA ASP A 222 -17.33 7.04 -1.50
C ASP A 222 -15.96 7.17 -0.83
N TYR A 223 -15.30 6.04 -0.55
CA TYR A 223 -13.98 6.00 0.05
C TYR A 223 -12.90 6.61 -0.86
N GLU A 224 -12.89 6.23 -2.13
CA GLU A 224 -12.00 6.80 -3.13
C GLU A 224 -12.21 8.32 -3.30
N GLN A 225 -13.47 8.76 -3.30
CA GLN A 225 -13.83 10.15 -3.44
C GLN A 225 -13.43 10.98 -2.22
N TYR A 226 -13.56 10.42 -1.01
CA TYR A 226 -13.06 11.03 0.22
C TYR A 226 -11.56 11.32 0.12
N ILE A 227 -10.76 10.29 -0.19
CA ILE A 227 -9.30 10.40 -0.30
C ILE A 227 -8.92 11.40 -1.40
N THR A 228 -9.56 11.31 -2.57
CA THR A 228 -9.34 12.25 -3.68
C THR A 228 -9.62 13.70 -3.24
N THR A 229 -10.65 13.92 -2.42
CA THR A 229 -11.03 15.25 -1.92
C THR A 229 -10.02 15.75 -0.89
N ALA A 230 -9.56 14.89 0.02
CA ALA A 230 -8.47 15.20 0.94
C ALA A 230 -7.21 15.61 0.18
N HIS A 231 -6.74 14.79 -0.77
CA HIS A 231 -5.58 15.12 -1.61
C HIS A 231 -5.74 16.45 -2.34
N LYS A 232 -6.91 16.72 -2.93
CA LYS A 232 -7.14 18.01 -3.60
C LYS A 232 -7.10 19.18 -2.61
N ARG A 233 -7.71 19.04 -1.44
CA ARG A 233 -7.76 20.09 -0.42
C ARG A 233 -6.36 20.47 0.06
N TYR A 234 -5.52 19.48 0.38
CA TYR A 234 -4.22 19.75 0.97
C TYR A 234 -3.13 19.95 -0.10
N LEU A 235 -3.05 19.10 -1.11
CA LEU A 235 -1.88 19.05 -2.01
C LEU A 235 -1.92 20.04 -3.18
N THR A 236 -3.03 20.78 -3.35
CA THR A 236 -3.16 21.75 -4.44
C THR A 236 -3.15 23.21 -3.98
N GLN A 237 -3.20 23.45 -2.67
CA GLN A 237 -3.19 24.81 -2.12
C GLN A 237 -1.76 25.35 -2.00
N PRO A 238 -1.50 26.63 -2.30
CA PRO A 238 -0.21 27.24 -2.00
C PRO A 238 -0.03 27.38 -0.49
N LEU A 239 1.17 27.06 0.01
CA LEU A 239 1.57 27.40 1.37
C LEU A 239 2.13 28.82 1.41
N GLU A 240 1.77 29.58 2.44
CA GLU A 240 2.24 30.96 2.66
C GLU A 240 2.02 31.87 1.44
N ASP A 241 0.92 31.67 0.71
CA ASP A 241 0.58 32.36 -0.55
C ASP A 241 1.65 32.24 -1.66
N GLN A 242 2.55 31.26 -1.56
CA GLN A 242 3.64 31.04 -2.50
C GLN A 242 3.43 29.73 -3.27
N ASP A 243 3.10 29.82 -4.56
CA ASP A 243 2.86 28.67 -5.44
C ASP A 243 4.05 27.68 -5.48
N LYS A 244 5.28 28.18 -5.32
CA LYS A 244 6.49 27.34 -5.25
C LYS A 244 6.52 26.40 -4.03
N TYR A 245 5.68 26.65 -3.02
CA TYR A 245 5.59 25.84 -1.79
C TYR A 245 4.37 24.92 -1.77
N ARG A 246 3.52 24.91 -2.81
CA ARG A 246 2.32 24.07 -2.84
C ARG A 246 2.58 22.57 -2.64
N TRP A 247 3.77 22.08 -3.04
CA TRP A 247 4.17 20.67 -2.88
C TRP A 247 4.70 20.33 -1.48
N ARG A 248 4.71 21.31 -0.58
CA ARG A 248 5.05 21.13 0.82
C ARG A 248 3.83 20.82 1.70
N ASN A 249 2.63 20.72 1.12
CA ASN A 249 1.48 20.27 1.89
C ASN A 249 1.54 18.77 2.10
N TRP A 250 0.96 18.32 3.20
CA TRP A 250 0.85 16.91 3.53
C TRP A 250 -0.58 16.61 4.00
N ASP A 251 -1.11 15.48 3.56
CA ASP A 251 -2.31 14.90 4.16
C ASP A 251 -1.99 13.48 4.64
N ASN A 252 -2.85 12.96 5.51
CA ASN A 252 -2.61 11.69 6.19
C ASN A 252 -2.71 10.47 5.25
N TRP A 253 -3.30 10.63 4.07
CA TRP A 253 -3.41 9.55 3.08
C TRP A 253 -2.13 9.39 2.27
N LEU A 254 -1.22 10.38 2.32
CA LEU A 254 0.12 10.22 1.79
C LEU A 254 0.95 9.20 2.55
N ASP A 255 0.67 8.98 3.84
CA ASP A 255 1.33 7.96 4.67
C ASP A 255 0.75 6.54 4.47
N GLN A 256 -0.22 6.40 3.57
CA GLN A 256 -0.65 5.12 3.03
C GLN A 256 -0.26 5.03 1.54
N HIS A 257 0.96 4.55 1.29
CA HIS A 257 1.50 4.54 -0.07
C HIS A 257 2.22 3.27 -0.45
N PHE A 258 2.25 3.05 -1.77
CA PHE A 258 3.21 2.18 -2.41
C PHE A 258 4.30 3.02 -3.05
N GLY A 259 5.56 2.69 -2.77
CA GLY A 259 6.70 3.42 -3.29
C GLY A 259 7.56 2.61 -4.26
N VAL A 260 8.04 3.32 -5.29
CA VAL A 260 9.09 2.86 -6.19
C VAL A 260 10.31 3.74 -6.01
N GLN A 261 11.40 3.12 -5.56
CA GLN A 261 12.68 3.78 -5.37
C GLN A 261 13.64 3.42 -6.51
N TYR A 262 14.07 4.42 -7.26
CA TYR A 262 15.05 4.30 -8.33
C TYR A 262 16.46 4.28 -7.75
N ASN A 263 17.14 3.13 -7.78
CA ASN A 263 18.57 3.05 -7.47
C ASN A 263 19.42 3.49 -8.68
N ILE A 264 19.49 4.79 -8.91
CA ILE A 264 20.20 5.42 -10.02
C ILE A 264 21.01 6.61 -9.50
N THR A 265 22.25 6.77 -9.96
CA THR A 265 23.15 7.82 -9.45
C THR A 265 23.63 8.78 -10.55
N GLY A 266 24.12 9.95 -10.13
CA GLY A 266 24.70 10.97 -11.01
C GLY A 266 23.73 11.51 -12.08
N GLY A 267 24.22 11.83 -13.27
CA GLY A 267 23.40 12.45 -14.33
C GLY A 267 22.22 11.62 -14.84
N ASN A 268 22.18 10.31 -14.56
CA ASN A 268 21.01 9.48 -14.85
C ASN A 268 19.88 9.73 -13.83
N CYS A 269 20.22 10.02 -12.58
CA CYS A 269 19.25 10.38 -11.56
C CYS A 269 18.57 11.70 -11.92
N GLU A 270 19.34 12.75 -12.23
CA GLU A 270 18.78 14.07 -12.60
C GLU A 270 17.81 13.97 -13.78
N ARG A 271 18.14 13.13 -14.78
CA ARG A 271 17.25 12.87 -15.92
C ARG A 271 15.97 12.16 -15.51
N MET A 272 16.03 11.18 -14.61
CA MET A 272 14.84 10.48 -14.12
C MET A 272 13.98 11.40 -13.26
N ASN A 273 14.60 12.13 -12.33
CA ASN A 273 13.92 13.12 -11.50
C ASN A 273 13.22 14.18 -12.38
N SER A 274 13.94 14.75 -13.35
CA SER A 274 13.35 15.66 -14.34
C SER A 274 12.19 15.03 -15.12
N LYS A 275 12.28 13.74 -15.48
CA LYS A 275 11.20 13.01 -16.18
C LYS A 275 9.96 12.85 -15.29
N VAL A 276 10.13 12.35 -14.05
CA VAL A 276 9.06 12.20 -13.06
C VAL A 276 8.42 13.55 -12.78
N ARG A 277 9.23 14.54 -12.39
CA ARG A 277 8.79 15.90 -12.09
C ARG A 277 8.02 16.52 -13.25
N LYS A 278 8.56 16.45 -14.48
CA LYS A 278 7.89 16.97 -15.67
C LYS A 278 6.51 16.33 -15.84
N ARG A 279 6.43 15.00 -15.77
CA ARG A 279 5.19 14.25 -15.92
C ARG A 279 4.14 14.66 -14.89
N LEU A 280 4.49 14.62 -13.60
CA LEU A 280 3.55 14.88 -12.50
C LEU A 280 3.08 16.35 -12.46
N ILE A 281 3.96 17.30 -12.79
CA ILE A 281 3.62 18.73 -12.83
C ILE A 281 2.76 19.06 -14.05
N GLU A 282 3.13 18.57 -15.23
CA GLU A 282 2.41 18.88 -16.47
C GLU A 282 0.96 18.39 -16.42
N GLU A 283 0.72 17.26 -15.73
CA GLU A 283 -0.62 16.71 -15.53
C GLU A 283 -1.39 17.35 -14.38
N LYS A 284 -0.76 18.24 -13.61
CA LYS A 284 -1.35 18.93 -12.47
C LYS A 284 -1.98 17.98 -11.46
N LEU A 285 -1.36 16.83 -11.24
CA LEU A 285 -1.80 15.86 -10.25
C LEU A 285 -1.61 16.45 -8.83
N PRO A 286 -2.50 16.12 -7.86
CA PRO A 286 -2.25 16.38 -6.45
C PRO A 286 -0.96 15.68 -6.03
N LEU A 287 0.04 16.45 -5.58
CA LEU A 287 1.34 15.90 -5.25
C LEU A 287 1.98 16.63 -4.08
N ALA A 288 2.69 15.86 -3.26
CA ALA A 288 3.64 16.35 -2.28
C ALA A 288 5.06 15.92 -2.68
N GLN A 289 6.05 16.72 -2.30
CA GLN A 289 7.46 16.40 -2.49
C GLN A 289 8.18 16.46 -1.15
N ARG A 290 8.81 15.36 -0.77
CA ARG A 290 9.80 15.30 0.31
C ARG A 290 11.19 15.25 -0.28
N ALA A 291 12.17 15.79 0.44
CA ALA A 291 13.57 15.63 0.10
C ALA A 291 14.38 15.23 1.34
N GLY A 292 14.91 14.01 1.36
CA GLY A 292 15.75 13.55 2.45
C GLY A 292 17.22 13.88 2.18
N MET A 293 17.95 14.38 3.19
CA MET A 293 19.42 14.48 3.10
C MET A 293 20.01 13.09 2.81
N GLY A 294 20.61 12.93 1.64
CA GLY A 294 21.17 11.64 1.18
C GLY A 294 20.16 10.62 0.68
N GLN A 295 18.88 10.99 0.53
CA GLN A 295 17.83 10.10 0.00
C GLN A 295 17.15 10.63 -1.28
N GLY A 296 17.54 11.82 -1.75
CA GLY A 296 16.99 12.46 -2.94
C GLY A 296 15.53 12.90 -2.79
N ASP A 297 14.87 13.19 -3.92
CA ASP A 297 13.47 13.62 -3.96
C ASP A 297 12.49 12.45 -3.98
N HIS A 298 11.45 12.54 -3.14
CA HIS A 298 10.34 11.60 -3.02
C HIS A 298 9.05 12.33 -3.41
N TYR A 299 8.40 11.90 -4.48
CA TYR A 299 7.15 12.50 -4.96
C TYR A 299 5.98 11.59 -4.60
N TYR A 300 5.09 12.07 -3.75
CA TYR A 300 3.87 11.36 -3.35
C TYR A 300 2.70 11.90 -4.16
N VAL A 301 1.99 11.02 -4.86
CA VAL A 301 0.97 11.39 -5.83
C VAL A 301 -0.37 10.79 -5.42
N GLY A 302 -1.35 11.67 -5.22
CA GLY A 302 -2.74 11.31 -4.98
C GLY A 302 -3.49 11.21 -6.31
N TYR A 303 -3.41 10.05 -6.98
CA TYR A 303 -4.17 9.82 -8.21
C TYR A 303 -5.68 9.83 -7.90
N PRO A 304 -6.50 10.57 -8.67
CA PRO A 304 -7.96 10.54 -8.49
C PRO A 304 -8.51 9.12 -8.59
N ASN A 305 -9.49 8.79 -7.75
CA ASN A 305 -10.11 7.46 -7.69
C ASN A 305 -9.14 6.32 -7.27
N SER A 306 -7.97 6.64 -6.71
CA SER A 306 -7.15 5.68 -5.97
C SER A 306 -7.31 5.93 -4.48
N SER A 307 -7.50 4.87 -3.71
CA SER A 307 -7.50 4.94 -2.25
C SER A 307 -6.10 4.74 -1.63
N VAL A 308 -5.06 4.80 -2.46
CA VAL A 308 -3.66 4.62 -2.09
C VAL A 308 -2.81 5.63 -2.83
N THR A 309 -1.87 6.23 -2.12
CA THR A 309 -0.88 7.15 -2.67
C THR A 309 0.23 6.37 -3.40
N PHE A 310 0.74 6.93 -4.50
CA PHE A 310 1.90 6.37 -5.19
C PHE A 310 3.12 7.24 -4.98
N GLU A 311 4.24 6.65 -4.54
CA GLU A 311 5.49 7.36 -4.32
C GLU A 311 6.53 7.03 -5.40
N TYR A 312 7.17 8.07 -5.94
CA TYR A 312 8.32 7.98 -6.81
C TYR A 312 9.55 8.58 -6.12
N ASN A 313 10.55 7.75 -5.84
CA ASN A 313 11.74 8.14 -5.09
C ASN A 313 13.01 8.05 -5.95
N THR A 314 13.67 9.17 -6.22
CA THR A 314 14.95 9.20 -6.95
C THR A 314 16.12 9.37 -6.00
N LEU A 315 16.81 8.28 -5.68
CA LEU A 315 17.98 8.29 -4.79
C LEU A 315 19.13 9.14 -5.34
N ASP A 316 19.84 9.87 -4.49
CA ASP A 316 21.09 10.57 -4.80
C ASP A 316 21.01 11.76 -5.78
N CYS A 317 19.82 12.22 -6.18
CA CYS A 317 19.65 13.53 -6.82
C CYS A 317 18.54 14.36 -6.19
N TYR A 318 18.80 15.66 -6.11
CA TYR A 318 17.95 16.65 -5.46
C TYR A 318 17.77 17.83 -6.40
N HIS A 319 16.55 18.05 -6.87
CA HIS A 319 16.20 19.17 -7.74
C HIS A 319 15.57 20.36 -7.00
N GLY A 320 15.33 20.20 -5.70
CA GLY A 320 15.17 21.28 -4.74
C GLY A 320 14.28 22.45 -5.12
N VAL A 321 12.98 22.28 -4.96
CA VAL A 321 12.07 23.37 -4.57
C VAL A 321 11.01 22.78 -3.65
N GLY A 322 11.12 23.03 -2.33
CA GLY A 322 10.19 22.53 -1.32
C GLY A 322 10.78 21.40 -0.48
N VAL A 323 11.19 21.73 0.74
CA VAL A 323 11.56 20.75 1.77
C VAL A 323 10.34 20.54 2.66
N THR A 324 9.78 19.33 2.62
CA THR A 324 9.05 18.74 3.73
C THR A 324 9.75 17.47 4.11
N ASN A 325 9.85 17.22 5.41
CA ASN A 325 10.64 16.20 6.03
C ASN A 325 9.78 15.45 7.09
N VAL A 326 9.38 14.24 6.68
CA VAL A 326 8.91 13.08 7.49
C VAL A 326 7.56 13.14 8.21
N CYS A 327 6.68 12.22 7.77
CA CYS A 327 5.58 11.55 8.47
C CYS A 327 5.16 12.15 9.82
N MET A 328 4.03 12.85 9.81
CA MET A 328 3.06 13.13 10.91
C MET A 328 3.51 13.37 12.36
N CYS A 329 4.79 13.53 12.68
CA CYS A 329 5.21 13.77 14.06
C CYS A 329 5.15 15.25 14.45
N ASP A 330 4.95 16.16 13.48
CA ASP A 330 4.65 17.57 13.69
C ASP A 330 3.82 18.18 12.54
N LEU A 331 3.19 19.33 12.81
CA LEU A 331 2.29 20.05 11.89
C LEU A 331 2.99 20.59 10.64
N GLU A 332 4.31 20.81 10.71
CA GLU A 332 5.09 21.38 9.61
C GLU A 332 5.78 20.30 8.78
N ASN A 333 5.69 19.04 9.21
CA ASN A 333 6.32 17.88 8.60
C ASN A 333 7.80 18.23 8.33
N SER A 334 8.56 18.49 9.39
CA SER A 334 9.93 19.03 9.32
C SER A 334 10.93 18.29 10.22
N ASP A 335 11.84 17.48 9.67
CA ASP A 335 13.01 16.89 10.39
C ASP A 335 13.73 17.92 11.27
N LEU A 336 13.84 19.17 10.83
CA LEU A 336 14.48 20.23 11.63
C LEU A 336 13.63 20.59 12.84
N LEU A 337 12.31 20.73 12.67
CA LEU A 337 11.39 21.00 13.77
C LEU A 337 11.28 19.78 14.69
N TYR A 338 11.15 18.57 14.16
CA TYR A 338 11.15 17.35 14.94
C TYR A 338 12.45 17.19 15.75
N VAL A 339 13.62 17.46 15.18
CA VAL A 339 14.90 17.45 15.92
C VAL A 339 14.96 18.57 16.94
N GLU A 340 14.45 19.76 16.63
CA GLU A 340 14.38 20.88 17.56
C GLU A 340 13.46 20.57 18.75
N LEU A 341 12.32 19.93 18.50
CA LEU A 341 11.31 19.57 19.51
C LEU A 341 11.70 18.33 20.31
N ASN A 342 12.30 17.31 19.67
CA ASN A 342 12.49 15.98 20.24
C ASN A 342 13.97 15.58 20.45
N GLY A 343 14.91 16.42 20.02
CA GLY A 343 16.34 16.27 20.31
C GLY A 343 17.06 15.14 19.58
N ASN A 344 16.42 14.41 18.64
CA ASN A 344 17.06 13.29 17.94
C ASN A 344 16.60 13.14 16.47
N ALA A 345 17.56 13.13 15.54
CA ALA A 345 17.32 12.97 14.10
C ALA A 345 17.08 11.52 13.66
N THR A 346 17.41 10.55 14.52
CA THR A 346 17.31 9.11 14.18
C THR A 346 15.93 8.50 14.49
N ALA A 347 15.04 9.26 15.11
CA ALA A 347 13.71 8.80 15.52
C ALA A 347 12.58 9.20 14.56
N SER A 348 12.89 9.74 13.38
CA SER A 348 11.86 10.16 12.41
C SER A 348 11.05 8.99 11.81
N ALA A 349 11.48 7.75 12.02
CA ALA A 349 10.74 6.57 11.57
C ALA A 349 9.59 6.15 12.50
N THR A 350 9.50 6.71 13.71
CA THR A 350 8.48 6.37 14.70
C THR A 350 8.02 7.63 15.41
N CYS A 351 6.79 8.08 15.18
CA CYS A 351 6.23 9.14 16.01
C CYS A 351 6.17 8.63 17.46
N PRO A 352 6.83 9.31 18.42
CA PRO A 352 6.65 8.97 19.82
C PRO A 352 5.16 9.09 20.10
N GLU A 353 4.61 8.00 20.67
CA GLU A 353 3.21 7.86 21.02
C GLU A 353 2.68 9.20 21.58
N MET A 354 1.70 9.81 20.89
CA MET A 354 0.78 10.67 21.60
C MET A 354 0.07 9.74 22.58
N ASP A 355 0.45 9.84 23.85
CA ASP A 355 -0.06 9.08 24.98
C ASP A 355 -1.55 8.78 24.84
N ASP A 356 -1.87 7.54 24.45
CA ASP A 356 -2.95 6.71 24.97
C ASP A 356 -3.00 5.38 24.17
N GLU A 357 -2.42 4.35 24.80
CA GLU A 357 -2.64 2.91 24.61
C GLU A 357 -2.87 2.40 23.16
N GLY A 358 -1.84 1.82 22.53
CA GLY A 358 -2.08 0.75 21.55
C GLY A 358 -1.03 0.51 20.47
N LEU A 359 -0.28 -0.59 20.68
CA LEU A 359 0.27 -1.51 19.66
C LEU A 359 1.39 -0.99 18.74
N SER A 360 2.63 -1.08 19.24
CA SER A 360 3.76 -1.46 18.37
C SER A 360 3.78 -2.99 18.21
N ILE A 361 3.75 -3.47 16.97
CA ILE A 361 4.09 -4.85 16.64
C ILE A 361 5.42 -4.80 15.87
N ALA A 362 6.52 -4.95 16.60
CA ALA A 362 7.79 -5.32 16.01
C ALA A 362 7.77 -6.84 15.75
N TRP A 363 7.98 -7.24 14.50
CA TRP A 363 8.22 -8.64 14.16
C TRP A 363 9.73 -8.87 14.10
N ASP A 364 10.29 -9.42 15.18
CA ASP A 364 11.64 -10.01 15.20
C ASP A 364 11.62 -11.45 14.65
#